data_AF-A0A084QWT7-F1
#
_entry.id   AF-A0A084QWT7-F1
#
_cell.length_a   1.000
_cell.length_b   1.000
_cell.length_c   1.000
_cell.angle_alpha   90.00
_cell.angle_beta   90.00
_cell.angle_gamma   90.00
#
_symmetry.space_group_name_H-M   'P 1'
#
loop_
_entity.id
_entity.type
_entity.pdbx_description
1 polymer ?
#
loop_
_entity_poly.entity_id
_entity_poly.type
_entity_poly.pdbx_seq_one_letter_code
_entity_poly.pdbx_strand_id
1 'polypeptide(L)'
;MVIEINRLRAQLEHITNAQLAQQQAQLAQQQQPPLPVQRQQDIGADIKTAKPKPFTRNPMDIQQFITNCEGYFEFFLTIMASTRNKVLFAVGLMKGTAAYWFEPIKRDYLREENKADRDERTNRIFRDWDNMEVVLREAFRSTDETHEALQKIKDLMQKGTASIYCVEFRCHIL
;
A
#
# COMPACT_ATOMS: atom_id res chain seq x y z
N MET A 1 -43.81 48.93 51.35
CA MET A 1 -42.35 48.93 51.16
C MET A 1 -41.70 47.59 51.50
N VAL A 2 -42.03 46.94 52.64
CA VAL A 2 -41.42 45.65 53.06
C VAL A 2 -41.77 44.45 52.15
N ILE A 3 -43.00 44.40 51.59
CA ILE A 3 -43.46 43.30 50.72
C ILE A 3 -42.67 43.25 49.40
N GLU A 4 -42.35 44.42 48.84
CA GLU A 4 -41.62 44.54 47.57
C GLU A 4 -40.15 44.10 47.72
N ILE A 5 -39.53 44.42 48.86
CA ILE A 5 -38.16 44.00 49.18
C ILE A 5 -38.08 42.47 49.31
N ASN A 6 -39.08 41.83 49.92
CA ASN A 6 -39.10 40.38 50.05
C ASN A 6 -39.32 39.67 48.70
N ARG A 7 -40.11 40.27 47.80
CA ARG A 7 -40.26 39.77 46.42
C ARG A 7 -38.95 39.88 45.64
N LEU A 8 -38.25 41.00 45.75
CA LEU A 8 -36.96 41.22 45.08
C LEU A 8 -35.89 40.25 45.60
N ARG A 9 -35.85 39.96 46.90
CA ARG A 9 -34.92 38.97 47.48
C ARG A 9 -35.20 37.56 46.97
N ALA A 10 -36.47 37.14 46.95
CA ALA A 10 -36.86 35.83 46.42
C ALA A 10 -36.51 35.71 44.93
N GLN A 11 -36.70 36.77 44.14
CA GLN A 11 -36.30 36.80 42.72
C GLN A 11 -34.78 36.66 42.55
N LEU A 12 -33.99 37.37 43.35
CA LEU A 12 -32.52 37.28 43.31
C LEU A 12 -32.01 35.89 43.68
N GLU A 13 -32.60 35.26 44.69
CA GLU A 13 -32.27 33.87 45.07
C GLU A 13 -32.58 32.89 43.93
N HIS A 14 -33.74 33.02 43.29
CA HIS A 14 -34.11 32.21 42.13
C HIS A 14 -33.15 32.40 40.96
N ILE A 15 -32.77 33.65 40.65
CA ILE A 15 -31.83 33.96 39.56
C ILE A 15 -30.45 33.39 39.88
N THR A 16 -29.98 33.54 41.12
CA THR A 16 -28.66 33.06 41.55
C THR A 16 -28.59 31.54 41.49
N ASN A 17 -29.61 30.85 41.98
CA ASN A 17 -29.68 29.39 41.93
C ASN A 17 -29.79 28.88 40.49
N ALA A 18 -30.56 29.57 39.64
CA ALA A 18 -30.65 29.22 38.22
C ALA A 18 -29.31 29.39 37.49
N GLN A 19 -28.58 30.48 37.78
CA GLN A 19 -27.24 30.71 37.22
C GLN A 19 -26.23 29.67 37.70
N LEU A 20 -26.24 29.33 38.99
CA LEU A 20 -25.35 28.32 39.55
C LEU A 20 -25.61 26.93 38.92
N ALA A 21 -26.88 26.56 38.75
CA ALA A 21 -27.25 25.31 38.07
C ALA A 21 -26.81 25.29 36.60
N GLN A 22 -26.95 26.41 35.88
CA GLN A 22 -26.48 26.54 34.50
C GLN A 22 -24.95 26.42 34.40
N GLN A 23 -24.21 27.06 35.31
CA GLN A 23 -22.75 26.99 35.32
C GLN A 23 -22.25 25.58 35.62
N GLN A 24 -22.87 24.88 36.57
CA GLN A 24 -22.55 23.48 36.85
C GLN A 24 -22.87 22.56 35.67
N ALA A 25 -23.98 22.79 34.97
CA ALA A 25 -24.31 22.04 33.75
C ALA A 25 -23.29 22.26 32.62
N GLN A 26 -22.79 23.48 32.45
CA GLN A 26 -21.74 23.79 31.47
C GLN A 26 -20.40 23.13 31.81
N LEU A 27 -20.01 23.15 33.09
CA LEU A 27 -18.80 22.48 33.57
C LEU A 27 -18.92 20.95 33.40
N ALA A 28 -20.11 20.38 33.63
CA ALA A 28 -20.38 18.97 33.39
C ALA A 28 -20.34 18.59 31.90
N GLN A 29 -20.77 19.48 30.99
CA GLN A 29 -20.65 19.27 29.54
C GLN A 29 -19.19 19.32 29.07
N GLN A 30 -18.35 20.18 29.66
CA GLN A 30 -16.91 20.22 29.34
C GLN A 30 -16.13 19.04 29.89
N GLN A 31 -16.63 18.39 30.96
CA GLN A 31 -16.04 17.18 31.54
C GLN A 31 -16.55 15.89 30.90
N GLN A 32 -17.43 15.94 29.90
CA GLN A 32 -17.67 14.75 29.10
C GLN A 32 -16.35 14.35 28.45
N PRO A 33 -15.84 13.13 28.70
CA PRO A 33 -14.67 12.66 27.99
C PRO A 33 -14.95 12.84 26.50
N PRO A 34 -13.98 13.35 25.70
CA PRO A 34 -14.17 13.44 24.27
C PRO A 34 -14.70 12.08 23.80
N LEU A 35 -15.79 12.09 23.04
CA LEU A 35 -16.35 10.88 22.44
C LEU A 35 -15.19 10.04 21.93
N PRO A 36 -15.15 8.72 22.21
CA PRO A 36 -14.08 7.88 21.72
C PRO A 36 -14.00 8.14 20.22
N VAL A 37 -12.89 8.73 19.78
CA VAL A 37 -12.60 8.89 18.36
C VAL A 37 -12.59 7.47 17.84
N GLN A 38 -13.71 7.03 17.28
CA GLN A 38 -13.79 5.77 16.56
C GLN A 38 -12.85 5.97 15.39
N ARG A 39 -11.58 5.55 15.59
CA ARG A 39 -10.69 5.23 14.48
C ARG A 39 -11.52 4.31 13.60
N GLN A 40 -11.92 4.81 12.44
CA GLN A 40 -12.61 4.02 11.44
C GLN A 40 -11.73 2.78 11.23
N GLN A 41 -12.17 1.66 11.80
CA GLN A 41 -11.46 0.40 11.68
C GLN A 41 -11.76 -0.09 10.27
N ASP A 42 -10.69 -0.37 9.53
CA ASP A 42 -10.81 -0.90 8.18
C ASP A 42 -11.63 -2.19 8.19
N ILE A 43 -12.45 -2.38 7.16
CA ILE A 43 -13.31 -3.56 6.99
C ILE A 43 -12.47 -4.85 6.98
N GLY A 44 -11.24 -4.77 6.48
CA GLY A 44 -10.24 -5.84 6.52
C GLY A 44 -9.61 -6.12 7.90
N ALA A 45 -9.84 -5.30 8.93
CA ALA A 45 -9.44 -5.64 10.29
C ALA A 45 -10.35 -6.73 10.90
N ASP A 46 -11.64 -6.71 10.52
CA ASP A 46 -12.63 -7.71 10.94
C ASP A 46 -12.61 -8.96 10.04
N ILE A 47 -12.30 -8.80 8.75
CA ILE A 47 -12.16 -9.91 7.82
C ILE A 47 -10.68 -10.30 7.78
N LYS A 48 -10.33 -11.50 8.26
CA LYS A 48 -8.97 -12.07 8.16
C LYS A 48 -8.61 -12.39 6.70
N THR A 49 -8.53 -11.37 5.85
CA THR A 49 -8.18 -11.49 4.44
C THR A 49 -6.77 -12.03 4.35
N ALA A 50 -6.60 -13.14 3.62
CA ALA A 50 -5.29 -13.72 3.40
C ALA A 50 -4.39 -12.68 2.70
N LYS A 51 -3.17 -12.50 3.22
CA LYS A 51 -2.19 -11.61 2.58
C LYS A 51 -1.96 -12.07 1.13
N PRO A 52 -1.86 -11.14 0.17
CA PRO A 52 -1.60 -11.50 -1.23
C PRO A 52 -0.34 -12.37 -1.36
N LYS A 53 -0.33 -13.24 -2.36
CA LYS A 53 0.81 -14.14 -2.62
C LYS A 53 2.08 -13.32 -2.94
N PRO A 54 3.26 -13.73 -2.42
CA PRO A 54 4.52 -13.06 -2.73
C PRO A 54 4.86 -13.12 -4.23
N PHE A 55 5.45 -12.04 -4.76
CA PHE A 55 5.83 -11.91 -6.18
C PHE A 55 7.36 -12.05 -6.34
N THR A 56 7.81 -13.02 -7.14
CA THR A 56 9.25 -13.29 -7.27
C THR A 56 9.87 -12.74 -8.56
N ARG A 57 9.23 -12.99 -9.72
CA ARG A 57 9.73 -12.55 -11.05
C ARG A 57 8.77 -12.83 -12.22
N ASN A 58 7.89 -13.82 -12.11
CA ASN A 58 7.16 -14.35 -13.26
C ASN A 58 6.26 -13.28 -13.92
N PRO A 59 6.49 -12.91 -15.19
CA PRO A 59 5.74 -11.86 -15.86
C PRO A 59 4.25 -12.20 -16.02
N MET A 60 3.90 -13.48 -16.14
CA MET A 60 2.50 -13.92 -16.16
C MET A 60 1.76 -13.64 -14.84
N ASP A 61 2.50 -13.53 -13.74
CA ASP A 61 1.94 -13.31 -12.41
C ASP A 61 1.86 -11.82 -12.04
N ILE A 62 2.39 -10.90 -12.85
CA ILE A 62 2.37 -9.46 -12.54
C ILE A 62 0.94 -8.93 -12.50
N GLN A 63 0.13 -9.26 -13.52
CA GLN A 63 -1.25 -8.80 -13.57
C GLN A 63 -2.04 -9.34 -12.37
N GLN A 64 -1.82 -10.62 -12.02
CA GLN A 64 -2.44 -11.23 -10.84
C GLN A 64 -1.96 -10.57 -9.55
N PHE A 65 -0.67 -10.24 -9.44
CA PHE A 65 -0.09 -9.56 -8.30
C PHE A 65 -0.67 -8.16 -8.10
N ILE A 66 -0.77 -7.37 -9.17
CA ILE A 66 -1.38 -6.04 -9.15
C ILE A 66 -2.85 -6.15 -8.70
N THR A 67 -3.62 -7.01 -9.36
CA THR A 67 -5.05 -7.21 -9.05
C THR A 67 -5.26 -7.62 -7.59
N ASN A 68 -4.40 -8.49 -7.06
CA ASN A 68 -4.46 -8.89 -5.65
C ASN A 68 -4.10 -7.74 -4.68
N CYS A 69 -3.17 -6.86 -5.07
CA CYS A 69 -2.84 -5.66 -4.30
C CYS A 69 -4.01 -4.68 -4.28
N GLU A 70 -4.61 -4.39 -5.44
CA GLU A 70 -5.77 -3.52 -5.55
C GLU A 70 -6.94 -4.02 -4.70
N GLY A 71 -7.26 -5.32 -4.80
CA GLY A 71 -8.28 -5.94 -3.97
C GLY A 71 -7.99 -5.80 -2.48
N TYR A 72 -6.72 -5.92 -2.07
CA TYR A 72 -6.33 -5.68 -0.67
C TYR A 72 -6.52 -4.21 -0.27
N PHE A 73 -6.22 -3.24 -1.14
CA PHE A 73 -6.38 -1.82 -0.83
C PHE A 73 -7.84 -1.44 -0.59
N GLU A 74 -8.78 -2.06 -1.30
CA GLU A 74 -10.22 -1.87 -1.09
C GLU A 74 -10.69 -2.34 0.29
N PHE A 75 -10.07 -3.38 0.85
CA PHE A 75 -10.41 -3.85 2.21
C PHE A 75 -9.80 -2.98 3.33
N PHE A 76 -8.72 -2.25 3.04
CA PHE A 76 -7.94 -1.48 4.02
C PHE A 76 -7.80 0.00 3.65
N LEU A 77 -8.93 0.68 3.42
CA LEU A 77 -8.98 2.05 2.92
C LEU A 77 -8.25 3.08 3.81
N THR A 78 -8.34 2.93 5.14
CA THR A 78 -7.75 3.85 6.11
C THR A 78 -6.23 3.69 6.16
N ILE A 79 -5.74 2.44 6.23
CA ILE A 79 -4.30 2.15 6.25
C ILE A 79 -3.66 2.43 4.88
N MET A 80 -4.39 2.18 3.79
CA MET A 80 -3.91 2.32 2.41
C MET A 80 -4.30 3.66 1.76
N ALA A 81 -4.76 4.64 2.55
CA ALA A 81 -5.14 5.96 2.07
C ALA A 81 -4.00 6.69 1.33
N SER A 82 -2.75 6.44 1.74
CA SER A 82 -1.57 7.04 1.11
C SER A 82 -1.00 6.16 0.02
N THR A 83 -0.66 6.75 -1.13
CA THR A 83 0.15 6.12 -2.20
C THR A 83 1.42 5.48 -1.64
N ARG A 84 2.08 6.14 -0.69
CA ARG A 84 3.28 5.60 -0.02
C ARG A 84 3.00 4.24 0.60
N ASN A 85 1.88 4.09 1.30
CA ASN A 85 1.53 2.86 2.01
C ASN A 85 1.22 1.74 1.01
N LYS A 86 0.49 2.05 -0.07
CA LYS A 86 0.20 1.11 -1.17
C LYS A 86 1.50 0.56 -1.80
N VAL A 87 2.41 1.47 -2.17
CA VAL A 87 3.70 1.10 -2.78
C VAL A 87 4.56 0.29 -1.81
N LEU A 88 4.72 0.73 -0.56
CA LEU A 88 5.54 0.02 0.43
C LEU A 88 4.97 -1.36 0.77
N PHE A 89 3.64 -1.51 0.80
CA PHE A 89 2.98 -2.79 0.99
C PHE A 89 3.27 -3.75 -0.16
N ALA A 90 3.05 -3.31 -1.40
CA ALA A 90 3.33 -4.11 -2.59
C ALA A 90 4.80 -4.57 -2.63
N VAL A 91 5.73 -3.66 -2.32
CA VAL A 91 7.16 -3.96 -2.27
C VAL A 91 7.50 -4.97 -1.17
N GLY A 92 6.80 -4.95 -0.03
CA GLY A 92 6.95 -5.95 1.03
C GLY A 92 6.57 -7.36 0.61
N LEU A 93 5.73 -7.49 -0.42
CA LEU A 93 5.32 -8.75 -1.01
C LEU A 93 6.28 -9.23 -2.11
N MET A 94 7.18 -8.38 -2.59
CA MET A 94 8.20 -8.78 -3.56
C MET A 94 9.28 -9.66 -2.91
N LYS A 95 9.75 -10.66 -3.66
CA LYS A 95 10.80 -11.62 -3.25
C LYS A 95 11.78 -11.85 -4.40
N GLY A 96 12.92 -12.46 -4.08
CA GLY A 96 13.94 -12.83 -5.07
C GLY A 96 14.35 -11.65 -5.96
N THR A 97 14.36 -11.89 -7.29
CA THR A 97 14.79 -10.90 -8.29
C THR A 97 13.98 -9.61 -8.23
N ALA A 98 12.67 -9.68 -7.96
CA ALA A 98 11.86 -8.47 -7.86
C ALA A 98 12.25 -7.60 -6.66
N ALA A 99 12.55 -8.23 -5.52
CA ALA A 99 13.03 -7.52 -4.35
C ALA A 99 14.41 -6.88 -4.60
N TYR A 100 15.33 -7.57 -5.27
CA TYR A 100 16.64 -7.02 -5.63
C TYR A 100 16.53 -5.81 -6.57
N TRP A 101 15.62 -5.87 -7.54
CA TRP A 101 15.39 -4.75 -8.47
C TRP A 101 14.82 -3.52 -7.77
N PHE A 102 13.93 -3.71 -6.78
CA PHE A 102 13.28 -2.59 -6.09
C PHE A 102 14.10 -2.05 -4.90
N GLU A 103 15.03 -2.82 -4.35
CA GLU A 103 15.84 -2.41 -3.20
C GLU A 103 16.50 -1.03 -3.33
N PRO A 104 17.21 -0.69 -4.43
CA PRO A 104 17.84 0.63 -4.56
C PRO A 104 16.81 1.77 -4.59
N ILE A 105 15.66 1.56 -5.24
CA ILE A 105 14.57 2.54 -5.34
C ILE A 105 13.94 2.77 -3.96
N LYS A 106 13.70 1.69 -3.21
CA LYS A 106 13.20 1.78 -1.83
C LYS A 106 14.20 2.49 -0.93
N ARG A 107 15.49 2.21 -1.08
CA ARG A 107 16.55 2.82 -0.28
C ARG A 107 16.61 4.33 -0.52
N ASP A 108 16.59 4.75 -1.78
CA ASP A 108 16.58 6.16 -2.20
C ASP A 108 15.38 6.90 -1.59
N TYR A 109 14.18 6.32 -1.73
CA TYR A 109 12.97 6.91 -1.15
C TYR A 109 12.99 7.05 0.38
N LEU A 110 13.62 6.10 1.08
CA LEU A 110 13.67 6.09 2.55
C LEU A 110 14.79 6.94 3.14
N ARG A 111 15.86 7.20 2.38
CA ARG A 111 17.01 8.00 2.84
C ARG A 111 16.84 9.48 2.53
N GLU A 112 16.37 9.79 1.34
CA GLU A 112 16.18 11.17 0.92
C GLU A 112 14.77 11.61 1.28
N GLU A 113 14.63 12.59 2.17
CA GLU A 113 13.32 13.11 2.58
C GLU A 113 12.69 14.01 1.50
N ASN A 114 13.53 14.79 0.84
CA ASN A 114 13.13 15.73 -0.19
C ASN A 114 13.04 15.07 -1.57
N LYS A 115 12.03 15.44 -2.35
CA LYS A 115 11.85 14.90 -3.72
C LYS A 115 12.95 15.35 -4.66
N ALA A 116 13.53 16.54 -4.46
CA ALA A 116 14.57 17.08 -5.34
C ALA A 116 15.87 16.27 -5.31
N ASP A 117 16.13 15.59 -4.18
CA ASP A 117 17.36 14.83 -3.95
C ASP A 117 17.22 13.35 -4.34
N ARG A 118 16.00 12.91 -4.67
CA ARG A 118 15.69 11.54 -5.12
C ARG A 118 15.88 11.39 -6.62
N ASP A 119 16.14 10.16 -7.04
CA ASP A 119 16.13 9.81 -8.45
C ASP A 119 14.75 10.05 -9.07
N GLU A 120 14.72 10.49 -10.33
CA GLU A 120 13.48 10.77 -11.07
C GLU A 120 12.58 9.52 -11.12
N ARG A 121 13.19 8.34 -11.26
CA ARG A 121 12.47 7.06 -11.28
C ARG A 121 11.80 6.77 -9.94
N THR A 122 12.48 7.05 -8.83
CA THR A 122 11.92 6.91 -7.48
C THR A 122 10.72 7.84 -7.32
N ASN A 123 10.86 9.10 -7.73
CA ASN A 123 9.78 10.06 -7.69
C ASN A 123 8.58 9.64 -8.55
N ARG A 124 8.82 9.11 -9.76
CA ARG A 124 7.77 8.57 -10.65
C ARG A 124 7.01 7.43 -10.00
N ILE A 125 7.72 6.46 -9.40
CA ILE A 125 7.12 5.29 -8.74
C ILE A 125 6.27 5.67 -7.53
N PHE A 126 6.72 6.61 -6.70
CA PHE A 126 6.02 7.01 -5.48
C PHE A 126 5.01 8.14 -5.68
N ARG A 127 4.82 8.61 -6.93
CA ARG A 127 3.86 9.67 -7.25
C ARG A 127 2.42 9.17 -7.08
N ASP A 128 2.05 8.14 -7.82
CA ASP A 128 0.72 7.52 -7.85
C ASP A 128 0.85 6.02 -8.05
N TRP A 129 -0.17 5.26 -7.63
CA TRP A 129 -0.19 3.80 -7.80
C TRP A 129 -0.13 3.39 -9.28
N ASP A 130 -0.85 4.09 -10.16
CA ASP A 130 -0.86 3.82 -11.60
C ASP A 130 0.53 3.97 -12.23
N ASN A 131 1.31 4.95 -11.78
CA ASN A 131 2.70 5.12 -12.24
C ASN A 131 3.59 3.95 -11.82
N MET A 132 3.41 3.45 -10.59
CA MET A 132 4.10 2.25 -10.14
C MET A 132 3.73 1.03 -10.99
N GLU A 133 2.45 0.84 -11.32
CA GLU A 133 2.04 -0.26 -12.19
C GLU A 133 2.70 -0.21 -13.56
N VAL A 134 2.73 0.96 -14.19
CA VAL A 134 3.37 1.14 -15.51
C VAL A 134 4.85 0.79 -15.42
N VAL A 135 5.56 1.34 -14.43
CA VAL A 135 7.00 1.06 -14.24
C VAL A 135 7.25 -0.41 -13.93
N LEU A 136 6.38 -1.05 -13.15
CA LEU A 136 6.47 -2.47 -12.84
C LEU A 136 6.25 -3.34 -14.08
N ARG A 137 5.23 -3.03 -14.88
CA ARG A 137 4.97 -3.71 -16.17
C ARG A 137 6.15 -3.53 -17.12
N GLU A 138 6.67 -2.31 -17.29
CA GLU A 138 7.83 -2.02 -18.14
C GLU A 138 9.05 -2.86 -17.74
N ALA A 139 9.38 -2.89 -16.45
CA ALA A 139 10.57 -3.55 -15.94
C ALA A 139 10.57 -5.07 -16.12
N PHE A 140 9.43 -5.72 -15.88
CA PHE A 140 9.34 -7.17 -15.93
C PHE A 140 8.81 -7.71 -17.27
N ARG A 141 8.21 -6.86 -18.12
CA ARG A 141 7.87 -7.21 -19.52
C ARG A 141 9.11 -7.31 -20.41
N SER A 142 10.08 -6.42 -20.26
CA SER A 142 11.35 -6.47 -21.02
C SER A 142 12.20 -7.71 -20.70
N THR A 143 12.01 -8.28 -19.51
CA THR A 143 12.67 -9.54 -19.12
C THR A 143 12.09 -10.75 -19.87
N ASP A 144 10.84 -10.66 -20.38
CA ASP A 144 10.18 -11.73 -21.12
C ASP A 144 10.74 -11.86 -22.54
N GLU A 145 10.89 -10.78 -23.30
CA GLU A 145 11.42 -10.85 -24.68
C GLU A 145 12.85 -11.40 -24.73
N THR A 146 13.72 -10.95 -23.82
CA THR A 146 15.09 -11.44 -23.74
C THR A 146 15.16 -12.88 -23.25
N HIS A 147 14.32 -13.27 -22.28
CA HIS A 147 14.29 -14.64 -21.79
C HIS A 147 13.62 -15.61 -22.77
N GLU A 148 12.54 -15.21 -23.44
CA GLU A 148 11.86 -15.95 -24.50
C GLU A 148 12.80 -16.12 -25.71
N ALA A 149 13.54 -15.07 -26.10
CA ALA A 149 14.58 -15.19 -27.11
C ALA A 149 15.69 -16.16 -26.67
N LEU A 150 16.14 -16.09 -25.41
CA LEU A 150 17.19 -16.95 -24.88
C LEU A 150 16.73 -18.40 -24.68
N GLN A 151 15.45 -18.61 -24.36
CA GLN A 151 14.82 -19.92 -24.27
C GLN A 151 14.60 -20.50 -25.66
N LYS A 152 14.15 -19.71 -26.64
CA LYS A 152 14.09 -20.10 -28.05
C LYS A 152 15.48 -20.48 -28.57
N ILE A 153 16.53 -19.72 -28.23
CA ILE A 153 17.91 -20.07 -28.58
C ILE A 153 18.33 -21.39 -27.93
N LYS A 154 18.06 -21.59 -26.64
CA LYS A 154 18.36 -22.86 -25.95
C LYS A 154 17.60 -24.04 -26.54
N ASP A 155 16.33 -23.89 -26.84
CA ASP A 155 15.50 -24.93 -27.47
C ASP A 155 15.99 -25.24 -28.89
N LEU A 156 16.44 -24.23 -29.64
CA LEU A 156 17.10 -24.41 -30.94
C LEU A 156 18.43 -25.16 -30.81
N MET A 157 19.24 -24.84 -29.78
CA MET A 157 20.50 -25.53 -29.49
C MET A 157 20.29 -26.98 -29.04
N GLN A 158 19.23 -27.25 -28.26
CA GLN A 158 18.94 -28.58 -27.72
C GLN A 158 18.23 -29.49 -28.72
N LYS A 159 17.52 -28.94 -29.70
CA LYS A 159 16.98 -29.67 -30.88
C LYS A 159 18.04 -29.97 -31.94
N GLY A 160 19.32 -29.74 -31.64
CA GLY A 160 20.46 -30.07 -32.48
C GLY A 160 20.63 -31.58 -32.69
N THR A 161 19.81 -32.13 -33.57
CA THR A 161 20.03 -33.38 -34.33
C THR A 161 21.30 -33.34 -35.21
N ALA A 162 22.14 -32.31 -35.08
CA ALA A 162 23.50 -32.28 -35.63
C ALA A 162 24.44 -33.28 -34.93
N SER A 163 24.18 -33.61 -33.65
CA SER A 163 24.93 -34.68 -32.94
C SER A 163 24.58 -36.07 -33.47
N ILE A 164 23.32 -36.29 -33.90
CA ILE A 164 22.88 -37.56 -34.50
C ILE A 164 23.50 -37.74 -35.90
N TYR A 165 23.57 -36.67 -36.71
CA TYR A 165 24.24 -36.71 -38.01
C TYR A 165 25.74 -37.06 -37.94
N CYS A 166 26.43 -36.67 -36.86
CA CYS A 166 27.85 -37.01 -36.64
C CYS A 166 28.10 -38.50 -36.37
N VAL A 167 27.08 -39.27 -36.01
CA VAL A 167 27.17 -40.72 -35.81
C VAL A 167 26.86 -41.47 -37.11
N GLU A 168 25.86 -41.02 -37.88
CA GLU A 168 25.55 -41.59 -39.19
C GLU A 168 26.70 -41.46 -40.20
N PHE A 169 27.39 -40.30 -40.24
CA PHE A 169 28.57 -40.14 -41.11
C PHE A 169 29.81 -40.90 -40.63
N ARG A 170 29.89 -41.29 -39.36
CA ARG A 170 31.04 -42.01 -38.80
C ARG A 170 30.94 -43.52 -38.98
N CYS A 171 29.72 -44.06 -39.10
CA CYS A 171 29.47 -45.47 -39.39
C CYS A 171 29.47 -45.83 -40.89
N HIS A 172 29.63 -44.86 -41.79
CA HIS A 172 29.65 -45.09 -43.25
C HIS A 172 31.05 -44.97 -43.89
N ILE A 173 32.12 -44.84 -43.09
CA ILE A 173 33.53 -44.81 -43.54
C ILE A 173 34.35 -45.91 -42.83
N LEU A 174 33.83 -47.14 -42.83
CA LEU A 174 34.55 -48.40 -42.65
C LEU A 174 34.02 -49.39 -43.70
#